data_AF-A0A9X4CBH5-F1
#
_entry.id   AF-A0A9X4CBH5-F1
#
_cell.length_a   1.000
_cell.length_b   1.000
_cell.length_c   1.000
_cell.angle_alpha   90.00
_cell.angle_beta   90.00
_cell.angle_gamma   90.00
#
_symmetry.space_group_name_H-M   'P 1'
#
loop_
_entity.id
_entity.type
_entity.pdbx_description
1 polymer ?
#
loop_
_entity_poly.entity_id
_entity_poly.type
_entity_poly.pdbx_seq_one_letter_code
_entity_poly.pdbx_strand_id
1 'polypeptide(L)' 'MDQVRRMRAMGSLCRQQAAYNSMNKWKLLAEAEYWDHLADLAVSSHFQQCNAIASNEAEQSQSITNASDAGSTTISVA' A
#
# COMPACT_ATOMS: atom_id res chain seq x y z
N MET A 1 0.91 4.97 -6.25
CA MET A 1 -0.55 5.15 -6.37
C MET A 1 -1.08 5.21 -7.81
N ASP A 2 -0.28 5.54 -8.82
CA ASP A 2 -0.78 5.70 -10.20
C ASP A 2 -1.36 4.42 -10.83
N GLN A 3 -0.81 3.26 -10.48
CA GLN A 3 -1.35 1.97 -10.92
C GLN A 3 -2.79 1.76 -10.43
N VAL A 4 -3.07 2.08 -9.16
CA VAL A 4 -4.42 2.01 -8.57
C VAL A 4 -5.37 2.96 -9.31
N ARG A 5 -4.92 4.19 -9.61
CA ARG A 5 -5.72 5.16 -10.37
C ARG A 5 -6.08 4.64 -11.76
N ARG A 6 -5.11 4.03 -12.46
CA ARG A 6 -5.33 3.43 -13.78
C ARG A 6 -6.33 2.28 -13.72
N MET A 7 -6.21 1.38 -12.74
CA MET A 7 -7.14 0.26 -12.55
C MET A 7 -8.58 0.76 -12.32
N ARG A 8 -8.77 1.75 -11.43
CA ARG A 8 -10.10 2.34 -11.20
C ARG A 8 -10.67 3.05 -12.44
N ALA A 9 -9.81 3.69 -13.23
CA ALA A 9 -10.21 4.29 -14.49
C ALA A 9 -10.72 3.23 -15.48
N MET A 10 -10.03 2.08 -15.57
CA MET A 10 -10.48 0.96 -16.40
C MET A 10 -11.83 0.40 -15.94
N GLY A 11 -12.02 0.14 -14.64
CA GLY A 11 -13.32 -0.31 -14.12
C GLY A 11 -14.46 0.69 -14.40
N SER A 12 -14.17 1.99 -14.31
CA SER A 12 -15.12 3.05 -14.63
C SER A 12 -15.46 3.11 -16.12
N LEU A 13 -14.49 2.87 -17.00
CA LEU A 13 -14.70 2.78 -18.44
C LEU A 13 -15.58 1.57 -18.79
N CYS A 14 -15.30 0.40 -18.21
CA CYS A 14 -16.11 -0.80 -18.41
C CYS A 14 -17.58 -0.58 -18.02
N ARG A 15 -17.84 0.06 -16.85
CA ARG A 15 -19.21 0.43 -16.43
C ARG A 15 -19.89 1.40 -17.39
N GLN A 16 -19.17 2.40 -17.88
CA GLN A 16 -19.71 3.33 -18.89
C GLN A 16 -20.07 2.60 -20.18
N GLN A 17 -19.19 1.73 -20.69
CA GLN A 17 -19.47 0.93 -21.88
C GLN A 17 -20.67 -0.01 -21.67
N ALA A 18 -20.81 -0.59 -20.49
CA ALA A 18 -21.93 -1.47 -20.13
C ALA A 18 -23.29 -0.73 -20.16
N ALA A 19 -23.30 0.59 -19.92
CA ALA A 19 -24.51 1.41 -20.01
C ALA A 19 -25.00 1.57 -21.46
N TYR A 20 -24.08 1.58 -22.43
CA TYR A 20 -24.38 1.79 -23.85
C TYR A 20 -24.42 0.49 -24.68
N ASN A 21 -23.89 -0.62 -24.17
CA ASN A 21 -23.85 -1.91 -24.88
C ASN A 21 -24.61 -3.00 -24.11
N SER A 22 -25.91 -3.14 -24.41
CA SER A 22 -26.79 -4.12 -23.74
C SER A 22 -26.39 -5.57 -24.02
N MET A 23 -25.88 -5.87 -25.22
CA MET A 23 -25.46 -7.23 -25.58
C MET A 23 -24.25 -7.73 -24.78
N ASN A 24 -23.28 -6.85 -24.51
CA ASN A 24 -22.05 -7.19 -23.79
C ASN A 24 -22.06 -6.72 -22.32
N LYS A 25 -23.20 -6.24 -21.82
CA LYS A 25 -23.31 -5.62 -20.49
C LYS A 25 -22.74 -6.51 -19.38
N TRP A 26 -23.13 -7.79 -19.35
CA TRP A 26 -22.70 -8.72 -18.31
C TRP A 26 -21.17 -8.91 -18.30
N LYS A 27 -20.55 -9.03 -19.48
CA LYS A 27 -19.11 -9.20 -19.62
C LYS A 27 -18.36 -7.95 -19.17
N LEU A 28 -18.84 -6.77 -19.57
CA LEU A 28 -18.25 -5.50 -19.18
C LEU A 28 -18.37 -5.23 -17.68
N LEU A 29 -19.47 -5.64 -17.04
CA LEU A 29 -19.61 -5.56 -15.59
C LEU A 29 -18.64 -6.50 -14.85
N ALA A 30 -18.49 -7.74 -15.32
CA ALA A 30 -17.52 -8.68 -14.76
C ALA A 30 -16.07 -8.15 -14.90
N GLU A 31 -15.74 -7.54 -16.03
CA GLU A 31 -14.44 -6.90 -16.23
C GLU A 31 -14.24 -5.70 -15.30
N ALA A 32 -15.30 -4.91 -15.03
CA ALA A 32 -15.23 -3.82 -14.07
C ALA A 32 -14.93 -4.31 -12.65
N GLU A 33 -15.59 -5.39 -12.21
CA GLU A 33 -15.34 -6.02 -10.90
C GLU A 33 -13.90 -6.53 -10.79
N TYR A 34 -13.37 -7.15 -11.86
CA TYR A 34 -11.98 -7.57 -11.93
C TYR A 34 -11.00 -6.41 -11.71
N TRP A 35 -11.21 -5.28 -12.37
CA TRP A 35 -10.37 -4.10 -12.20
C TRP A 35 -10.45 -3.49 -10.81
N ASP A 36 -11.64 -3.48 -10.19
CA ASP A 36 -11.83 -3.00 -8.83
C ASP A 36 -11.08 -3.90 -7.82
N HIS A 37 -11.17 -5.23 -7.97
CA HIS A 37 -10.41 -6.17 -7.13
C HIS A 37 -8.89 -5.99 -7.26
N LEU A 38 -8.37 -5.81 -8.49
CA LEU A 38 -6.95 -5.53 -8.69
C LEU A 38 -6.52 -4.22 -8.02
N ALA A 39 -7.36 -3.19 -8.06
CA ALA A 39 -7.07 -1.92 -7.41
C ALA A 39 -6.99 -2.08 -5.89
N ASP A 40 -7.90 -2.84 -5.29
CA ASP A 40 -7.94 -3.10 -3.84
C ASP A 40 -6.74 -3.94 -3.38
N LEU A 41 -6.35 -4.96 -4.14
CA LEU A 41 -5.14 -5.73 -3.88
C LEU A 41 -3.89 -4.85 -3.96
N ALA A 42 -3.80 -3.97 -4.96
CA ALA A 42 -2.68 -3.05 -5.11
C ALA A 42 -2.58 -2.03 -3.96
N VAL A 43 -3.71 -1.52 -3.47
CA VAL A 43 -3.75 -0.65 -2.28
C VAL A 43 -3.33 -1.40 -1.03
N SER A 44 -3.85 -2.62 -0.83
CA SER A 44 -3.56 -3.44 0.34
C SER A 44 -2.08 -3.82 0.40
N SER A 45 -1.50 -4.21 -0.73
CA SER A 45 -0.08 -4.52 -0.86
C SER A 45 0.80 -3.30 -0.55
N HIS A 46 0.45 -2.14 -1.10
CA HIS A 46 1.18 -0.90 -0.81
C HIS A 46 1.13 -0.54 0.68
N PHE A 47 -0.03 -0.67 1.33
CA PHE A 47 -0.16 -0.42 2.76
C PHE A 47 0.69 -1.38 3.59
N GLN A 48 0.68 -2.68 3.25
CA GLN A 48 1.51 -3.68 3.91
C GLN A 48 3.01 -3.38 3.76
N GLN A 49 3.46 -2.95 2.57
CA GLN A 49 4.84 -2.55 2.34
C GLN A 49 5.23 -1.32 3.18
N CYS A 50 4.39 -0.28 3.22
CA CYS A 50 4.65 0.90 4.04
C CYS A 50 4.76 0.55 5.53
N ASN A 51 3.86 -0.30 6.03
CA ASN A 51 3.90 -0.72 7.43
C ASN A 51 5.12 -1.56 7.75
N ALA A 52 5.53 -2.46 6.86
CA ALA A 52 6.75 -3.24 7.04
C ALA A 52 8.00 -2.35 7.12
N ILE A 53 8.09 -1.31 6.29
CA ILE A 53 9.18 -0.33 6.33
C ILE A 53 9.17 0.43 7.66
N ALA A 54 8.02 0.95 8.08
CA ALA A 54 7.89 1.70 9.33
C ALA A 54 8.27 0.86 10.56
N SER A 55 7.87 -0.42 10.60
CA SER A 55 8.27 -1.33 11.68
C SER A 55 9.78 -1.56 11.71
N ASN A 56 10.41 -1.77 10.54
CA ASN A 56 11.85 -1.96 10.45
C ASN A 56 12.64 -0.71 10.92
N GLU A 57 12.16 0.49 10.58
CA GLU A 57 12.76 1.76 11.03
C GLU A 57 12.63 1.95 12.55
N ALA A 58 11.50 1.56 13.13
CA ALA A 58 11.30 1.59 14.59
C ALA A 58 12.23 0.61 15.32
N GLU A 59 12.41 -0.61 14.80
CA GLU A 59 13.33 -1.62 15.36
C GLU A 59 14.79 -1.17 15.28
N GLN A 60 15.21 -0.57 14.16
CA GLN A 60 16.57 -0.01 14.03
C GLN A 60 16.82 1.15 14.99
N SER A 61 15.85 2.04 15.15
CA SER A 61 15.97 3.18 16.06
C SER A 61 16.12 2.73 17.52
N GLN A 62 15.40 1.68 17.93
CA GLN A 62 15.51 1.09 19.26
C GLN A 62 16.85 0.37 19.49
N SER A 63 17.39 -0.30 18.45
CA SER A 63 18.71 -0.93 18.53
C SER A 63 19.84 0.08 18.77
N ILE A 64 19.77 1.25 18.11
CA ILE A 64 20.77 2.32 18.26
C ILE A 64 20.69 2.97 19.64
N THR A 65 19.49 3.26 20.15
CA THR A 65 19.33 3.84 21.50
C THR A 65 19.83 2.89 22.59
N ASN A 66 19.54 1.59 22.46
CA ASN A 66 19.95 0.58 23.45
C ASN A 66 21.46 0.32 23.45
N ALA A 67 22.14 0.47 22.30
CA ALA A 67 23.60 0.35 22.22
C ALA A 67 24.33 1.54 22.88
N SER A 68 23.69 2.71 22.96
CA SER A 68 24.30 3.93 23.50
C SER A 68 24.20 4.10 25.02
N ASP A 69 23.36 3.30 25.71
CA ASP A 69 23.16 3.38 27.17
C ASP A 69 24.23 2.59 27.98
N ALA A 70 25.20 1.96 27.31
CA ALA A 70 26.25 1.17 27.96
C ALA A 70 27.52 1.96 28.32
N GLY A 71 27.53 3.30 28.24
CA GLY A 71 28.78 4.07 28.37
C GLY A 71 28.61 5.51 28.82
N SER A 72 28.19 5.74 30.06
CA SER A 72 28.46 7.00 30.77
C SER A 72 29.05 6.72 32.14
N THR A 73 30.32 6.28 32.14
CA THR A 73 31.14 6.34 33.35
C THR A 73 31.63 7.77 33.50
N THR A 74 30.95 8.54 34.34
CA THR A 74 31.39 9.85 34.81
C THR A 74 32.74 9.72 35.51
N ILE A 75 33.81 10.20 34.88
CA ILE A 75 35.13 10.28 35.50
C ILE A 75 35.10 11.45 36.50
N SER A 76 35.13 11.10 37.78
CA SER A 76 35.35 12.04 38.89
C SER A 76 36.84 12.42 38.91
N VAL A 77 37.14 13.71 38.78
CA VAL A 77 38.49 14.25 38.99
C VAL A 77 38.52 14.90 40.38
N ALA A 78 39.54 14.51 41.14
CA ALA A 78 39.82 14.89 42.53
C ALA A 78 40.32 16.33 42.69
#